data_AF-A0A1C7LWX2-F1
#
_entry.id   AF-A0A1C7LWX2-F1
#
_cell.length_a   1.000
_cell.length_b   1.000
_cell.length_c   1.000
_cell.angle_alpha   90.00
_cell.angle_beta   90.00
_cell.angle_gamma   90.00
#
_symmetry.space_group_name_H-M   'P 1'
#
loop_
_entity.id
_entity.type
_entity.pdbx_description
1 polymer ?
#
loop_
_entity_poly.entity_id
_entity_poly.type
_entity_poly.pdbx_seq_one_letter_code
_entity_poly.pdbx_strand_id
1 'polypeptide(L)'
;MGGQATRAAYDHRSYMRRRTIQRSPFYCFHSLDIPIPIIEMARRPFRTRYGVEIPSLRIWEPPYIFEKPQECRKDELKEEEWREMLNFQQFENIIEAGRERAIQVEEESGEIVAEGMQKEIAERIRAWEEMKKDDDGSVEATVALEWSAKIICVLVMDKEVMQRGKDDYKWAQREGLLPWMRIPYSHVLVDAD
;
A
#
# COMPACT_ATOMS: atom_id res chain seq x y z
N MET A 1 18.64 -17.37 -33.39
CA MET A 1 17.30 -17.76 -32.89
C MET A 1 17.12 -17.23 -31.47
N GLY A 2 16.77 -15.95 -31.27
CA GLY A 2 16.73 -15.33 -29.93
C GLY A 2 15.68 -14.23 -29.71
N GLY A 3 14.71 -14.07 -30.63
CA GLY A 3 13.72 -12.99 -30.56
C GLY A 3 12.33 -13.40 -30.02
N GLN A 4 12.00 -14.70 -30.02
CA GLN A 4 10.67 -15.17 -29.61
C GLN A 4 10.55 -15.33 -28.09
N ALA A 5 11.59 -15.82 -27.41
CA ALA A 5 11.59 -15.95 -25.95
C ALA A 5 11.51 -14.59 -25.22
N THR A 6 12.19 -13.57 -25.76
CA THR A 6 12.22 -12.22 -25.20
C THR A 6 10.88 -11.49 -25.36
N ARG A 7 10.19 -11.68 -26.50
CA ARG A 7 8.84 -11.15 -26.73
C ARG A 7 7.79 -11.85 -25.87
N ALA A 8 7.84 -13.17 -25.76
CA ALA A 8 6.92 -13.93 -24.90
C ALA A 8 7.06 -13.56 -23.42
N ALA A 9 8.29 -13.36 -22.93
CA ALA A 9 8.53 -12.88 -21.56
C ALA A 9 8.01 -11.45 -21.35
N TYR A 10 8.16 -10.57 -22.35
CA TYR A 10 7.63 -9.19 -22.31
C TYR A 10 6.09 -9.14 -22.32
N ASP A 11 5.46 -9.93 -23.19
CA ASP A 11 4.00 -10.03 -23.31
C ASP A 11 3.39 -10.64 -22.04
N HIS A 12 4.05 -11.66 -21.47
CA HIS A 12 3.64 -12.26 -20.21
C HIS A 12 3.74 -11.26 -19.04
N ARG A 13 4.84 -10.50 -18.92
CA ARG A 13 4.98 -9.44 -17.91
C ARG A 13 3.92 -8.35 -18.07
N SER A 14 3.64 -7.94 -19.31
CA SER A 14 2.63 -6.92 -19.62
C SER A 14 1.22 -7.41 -19.29
N TYR A 15 0.90 -8.67 -19.59
CA TYR A 15 -0.36 -9.31 -19.24
C TYR A 15 -0.54 -9.44 -17.73
N MET A 16 0.46 -9.94 -17.01
CA MET A 16 0.42 -10.05 -15.55
C MET A 16 0.27 -8.68 -14.89
N ARG A 17 0.99 -7.66 -15.38
CA ARG A 17 0.85 -6.27 -14.91
C ARG A 17 -0.58 -5.75 -15.11
N ARG A 18 -1.18 -5.94 -16.29
CA ARG A 18 -2.58 -5.52 -16.55
C ARG A 18 -3.57 -6.24 -15.64
N ARG A 19 -3.41 -7.55 -15.45
CA ARG A 19 -4.28 -8.36 -14.60
C ARG A 19 -4.17 -7.98 -13.12
N THR A 20 -2.98 -7.69 -12.62
CA THR A 20 -2.76 -7.23 -11.24
C THR A 20 -3.32 -5.83 -11.03
N ILE A 21 -3.14 -4.92 -12.00
CA ILE A 21 -3.72 -3.57 -11.96
C ILE A 21 -5.25 -3.64 -11.91
N GLN A 22 -5.90 -4.45 -12.76
CA GLN A 22 -7.36 -4.62 -12.76
C GLN A 22 -7.92 -5.24 -11.48
N ARG A 23 -7.08 -5.94 -10.70
CA ARG A 23 -7.44 -6.53 -9.40
C ARG A 23 -7.18 -5.60 -8.23
N SER A 24 -6.52 -4.46 -8.46
CA SER A 24 -6.29 -3.47 -7.42
C SER A 24 -7.62 -2.85 -6.97
N PRO A 25 -7.86 -2.71 -5.64
CA PRO A 25 -9.02 -1.99 -5.15
C PRO A 25 -9.04 -0.53 -5.64
N PHE A 26 -7.89 -0.01 -6.05
CA PHE A 26 -7.72 1.37 -6.51
C PHE A 26 -7.94 1.57 -8.02
N TYR A 27 -8.17 0.51 -8.80
CA TYR A 27 -8.23 0.59 -10.26
C TYR A 27 -9.32 1.56 -10.76
N CYS A 28 -10.54 1.39 -10.25
CA CYS A 28 -11.67 2.27 -10.54
C CYS A 28 -11.91 3.33 -9.47
N PHE A 29 -11.03 3.42 -8.46
CA PHE A 29 -11.19 4.38 -7.37
C PHE A 29 -11.00 5.81 -7.89
N HIS A 30 -11.93 6.68 -7.56
CA HIS A 30 -11.91 8.10 -7.85
C HIS A 30 -12.41 8.85 -6.63
N SER A 31 -11.69 9.89 -6.22
CA SER A 31 -12.10 10.78 -5.14
C SER A 31 -11.77 12.21 -5.55
N LEU A 32 -12.67 13.15 -5.24
CA LEU A 32 -12.44 14.58 -5.46
C LEU A 32 -11.58 15.19 -4.36
N ASP A 33 -11.50 14.52 -3.21
CA ASP A 33 -10.79 15.00 -2.02
C ASP A 33 -9.32 14.57 -1.98
N ILE A 34 -8.93 13.66 -2.89
CA ILE A 34 -7.58 13.09 -2.94
C ILE A 34 -6.85 13.60 -4.19
N PRO A 35 -5.66 14.20 -4.04
CA PRO A 35 -4.81 14.58 -5.18
C PRO A 35 -4.60 13.42 -6.17
N ILE A 36 -4.80 13.70 -7.46
CA ILE A 36 -4.63 12.71 -8.55
C ILE A 36 -3.30 11.94 -8.46
N PRO A 37 -2.14 12.58 -8.17
CA PRO A 37 -0.87 11.87 -8.06
C PRO A 37 -0.86 10.77 -6.99
N ILE A 38 -1.60 10.94 -5.89
CA ILE A 38 -1.74 9.93 -4.84
C ILE A 38 -2.51 8.72 -5.39
N ILE A 39 -3.65 8.96 -6.05
CA ILE A 39 -4.45 7.89 -6.65
C ILE A 39 -3.64 7.11 -7.69
N GLU A 40 -2.89 7.81 -8.55
CA GLU A 40 -2.04 7.19 -9.56
C GLU A 40 -0.92 6.34 -8.94
N MET A 41 -0.29 6.79 -7.86
CA MET A 41 0.70 6.01 -7.13
C MET A 41 0.10 4.79 -6.42
N ALA A 42 -1.08 4.94 -5.81
CA ALA A 42 -1.76 3.86 -5.11
C ALA A 42 -2.06 2.68 -6.05
N ARG A 43 -2.42 2.96 -7.30
CA ARG A 43 -2.68 1.97 -8.35
C ARG A 43 -1.45 1.17 -8.81
N ARG A 44 -0.24 1.62 -8.48
CA ARG A 44 0.98 0.92 -8.93
C ARG A 44 1.07 -0.46 -8.27
N PRO A 45 1.24 -1.53 -9.06
CA PRO A 45 1.42 -2.87 -8.52
C PRO A 45 2.77 -2.96 -7.80
N PHE A 46 2.84 -3.85 -6.81
CA PHE A 46 4.06 -4.15 -6.08
C PHE A 46 4.31 -5.66 -6.08
N ARG A 47 5.55 -6.02 -5.74
CA ARG A 47 5.98 -7.40 -5.53
C ARG A 47 6.48 -7.54 -4.11
N THR A 48 6.24 -8.72 -3.55
CA THR A 48 6.67 -9.05 -2.20
C THR A 48 7.60 -10.25 -2.26
N ARG A 49 8.61 -10.20 -1.40
CA ARG A 49 9.47 -11.33 -1.09
C ARG A 49 9.54 -11.44 0.43
N TYR A 50 9.36 -12.66 0.93
CA TYR A 50 9.57 -12.92 2.34
C TYR A 50 11.04 -12.68 2.69
N GLY A 51 11.28 -11.97 3.78
CA GLY A 51 12.63 -11.60 4.18
C GLY A 51 12.77 -11.50 5.69
N VAL A 52 14.00 -11.23 6.12
CA VAL A 52 14.32 -10.90 7.51
C VAL A 52 13.76 -9.53 7.90
N GLU A 53 13.81 -9.22 9.19
CA GLU A 53 13.41 -7.93 9.76
C GLU A 53 14.02 -6.74 8.98
N ILE A 54 13.15 -5.79 8.64
CA ILE A 54 13.47 -4.63 7.80
C ILE A 54 13.28 -3.37 8.64
N PRO A 55 14.17 -2.37 8.52
CA PRO A 55 13.97 -1.09 9.17
C PRO A 55 12.62 -0.46 8.81
N SER A 56 12.01 0.17 9.82
CA SER A 56 10.80 0.96 9.65
C SER A 56 11.05 2.18 8.76
N LEU A 57 10.10 2.46 7.86
CA LEU A 57 10.06 3.69 7.06
C LEU A 57 9.35 4.85 7.81
N ARG A 58 8.86 4.61 9.03
CA ARG A 58 8.12 5.56 9.88
C ARG A 58 6.85 6.17 9.27
N ILE A 59 6.33 5.61 8.18
CA ILE A 59 5.08 6.06 7.53
C ILE A 59 3.80 5.59 8.24
N TRP A 60 3.89 4.75 9.27
CA TRP A 60 2.73 4.19 9.98
C TRP A 60 2.33 4.98 11.22
N GLU A 61 3.27 5.74 11.80
CA GLU A 61 3.09 6.47 13.06
C GLU A 61 3.11 7.97 12.79
N PRO A 62 2.31 8.78 13.50
CA PRO A 62 2.43 10.24 13.45
C PRO A 62 3.88 10.69 13.70
N PRO A 63 4.42 11.65 12.93
CA PRO A 63 3.74 12.52 11.96
C PRO A 63 3.59 11.94 10.54
N TYR A 64 3.75 10.63 10.34
CA TYR A 64 3.67 9.90 9.06
C TYR A 64 4.74 10.33 8.04
N ILE A 65 5.87 10.83 8.54
CA ILE A 65 6.98 11.31 7.71
C ILE A 65 7.98 10.18 7.51
N PHE A 66 8.42 10.03 6.27
CA PHE A 66 9.51 9.11 5.93
C PHE A 66 10.80 9.55 6.63
N GLU A 67 11.39 8.60 7.36
CA GLU A 67 12.75 8.72 7.84
C GLU A 67 13.59 7.65 7.18
N LYS A 68 14.71 8.07 6.59
CA LYS A 68 15.64 7.16 5.94
C LYS A 68 16.30 6.29 7.00
N PRO A 69 16.24 4.94 6.89
CA PRO A 69 16.92 4.06 7.81
C PRO A 69 18.43 4.34 7.87
N GLN A 70 19.00 4.37 9.07
CA GLN A 70 20.46 4.50 9.25
C GLN A 70 21.20 3.23 8.81
N GLU A 71 20.58 2.07 8.98
CA GLU A 71 21.11 0.77 8.59
C GLU A 71 20.37 0.26 7.34
N CYS A 72 20.84 0.66 6.17
CA CYS A 72 20.41 0.06 4.91
C CYS A 72 21.30 -1.16 4.61
N ARG A 73 20.76 -2.39 4.67
CA ARG A 73 21.45 -3.60 4.17
C ARG A 73 21.52 -3.65 2.63
N LYS A 74 21.50 -2.49 1.97
CA LYS A 74 21.53 -2.36 0.50
C LYS A 74 22.79 -2.98 -0.09
N ASP A 75 23.88 -3.04 0.69
CA ASP A 75 25.16 -3.57 0.22
C ASP A 75 25.16 -5.10 0.03
N GLU A 76 24.19 -5.83 0.61
CA GLU A 76 24.11 -7.29 0.54
C GLU A 76 23.06 -7.79 -0.48
N LEU A 77 22.17 -6.91 -0.95
CA LEU A 77 21.01 -7.27 -1.78
C LEU A 77 20.94 -6.44 -3.05
N LYS A 78 20.38 -7.03 -4.12
CA LYS A 78 20.04 -6.24 -5.31
C LYS A 78 18.91 -5.27 -4.98
N GLU A 79 18.88 -4.16 -5.70
CA GLU A 79 17.89 -3.09 -5.50
C GLU A 79 16.44 -3.60 -5.55
N GLU A 80 16.14 -4.50 -6.50
CA GLU A 80 14.82 -5.10 -6.63
C GLU A 80 14.45 -5.99 -5.43
N GLU A 81 15.40 -6.75 -4.90
CA GLU A 81 15.18 -7.66 -3.77
C GLU A 81 14.91 -6.85 -2.50
N TRP A 82 15.66 -5.78 -2.32
CA TRP A 82 15.45 -4.81 -1.24
C TRP A 82 14.06 -4.16 -1.33
N ARG A 83 13.65 -3.73 -2.52
CA ARG A 83 12.31 -3.18 -2.76
C ARG A 83 11.20 -4.20 -2.46
N GLU A 84 11.38 -5.45 -2.89
CA GLU A 84 10.42 -6.54 -2.67
C GLU A 84 10.24 -6.86 -1.18
N MET A 85 11.34 -6.81 -0.42
CA MET A 85 11.34 -6.97 1.03
C MET A 85 10.62 -5.79 1.70
N LEU A 86 10.99 -4.53 1.39
CA LEU A 86 10.33 -3.35 1.96
C LEU A 86 8.81 -3.37 1.70
N ASN A 87 8.39 -3.74 0.48
CA ASN A 87 6.98 -3.89 0.13
C ASN A 87 6.27 -4.95 0.97
N PHE A 88 6.95 -6.04 1.32
CA PHE A 88 6.36 -7.10 2.15
C PHE A 88 6.04 -6.56 3.54
N GLN A 89 6.97 -5.84 4.18
CA GLN A 89 6.72 -5.23 5.49
C GLN A 89 5.54 -4.24 5.44
N GLN A 90 5.49 -3.38 4.43
CA GLN A 90 4.38 -2.42 4.31
C GLN A 90 3.04 -3.11 4.04
N PHE A 91 3.06 -4.25 3.34
CA PHE A 91 1.89 -5.09 3.13
C PHE A 91 1.42 -5.74 4.44
N GLU A 92 2.30 -6.23 5.28
CA GLU A 92 1.88 -6.77 6.59
C GLU A 92 1.28 -5.67 7.47
N ASN A 93 1.93 -4.51 7.53
CA ASN A 93 1.47 -3.39 8.34
C ASN A 93 0.09 -2.88 7.90
N ILE A 94 -0.23 -2.86 6.59
CA ILE A 94 -1.56 -2.41 6.14
C ILE A 94 -2.67 -3.40 6.51
N ILE A 95 -2.34 -4.70 6.56
CA ILE A 95 -3.29 -5.73 7.00
C ILE A 95 -3.51 -5.63 8.50
N GLU A 96 -2.44 -5.42 9.28
CA GLU A 96 -2.53 -5.22 10.73
C GLU A 96 -3.35 -3.97 11.07
N ALA A 97 -3.02 -2.81 10.49
CA ALA A 97 -3.78 -1.58 10.68
C ALA A 97 -5.26 -1.73 10.28
N GLY A 98 -5.56 -2.48 9.21
CA GLY A 98 -6.93 -2.80 8.82
C GLY A 98 -7.68 -3.65 9.85
N ARG A 99 -6.99 -4.60 10.49
CA ARG A 99 -7.57 -5.42 11.58
C ARG A 99 -7.80 -4.61 12.84
N GLU A 100 -6.84 -3.79 13.26
CA GLU A 100 -6.99 -2.89 14.41
C GLU A 100 -8.19 -1.96 14.24
N ARG A 101 -8.33 -1.37 13.04
CA ARG A 101 -9.48 -0.54 12.71
C ARG A 101 -10.79 -1.32 12.76
N ALA A 102 -10.81 -2.57 12.31
CA ALA A 102 -12.01 -3.38 12.42
C ALA A 102 -12.39 -3.67 13.89
N ILE A 103 -11.42 -3.82 14.78
CA ILE A 103 -11.64 -3.91 16.23
C ILE A 103 -12.18 -2.58 16.77
N GLN A 104 -11.59 -1.44 16.39
CA GLN A 104 -12.12 -0.12 16.79
C GLN A 104 -13.56 0.08 16.34
N VAL A 105 -13.92 -0.36 15.12
CA VAL A 105 -15.30 -0.31 14.63
C VAL A 105 -16.23 -1.16 15.49
N GLU A 106 -15.79 -2.29 16.05
CA GLU A 106 -16.56 -3.11 17.01
C GLU A 106 -16.81 -2.37 18.33
N GLU A 107 -15.82 -1.64 18.83
CA GLU A 107 -15.82 -1.05 20.18
C GLU A 107 -16.42 0.36 20.22
N GLU A 108 -16.27 1.13 19.15
CA GLU A 108 -16.64 2.54 19.09
C GLU A 108 -17.88 2.81 18.23
N SER A 109 -18.35 4.06 18.27
CA SER A 109 -19.38 4.53 17.34
C SER A 109 -18.78 4.74 15.95
N GLY A 110 -19.54 4.43 14.89
CA GLY A 110 -19.07 4.61 13.52
C GLY A 110 -18.71 6.06 13.17
N GLU A 111 -19.34 7.04 13.83
CA GLU A 111 -19.05 8.47 13.67
C GLU A 111 -17.65 8.82 14.19
N ILE A 112 -17.33 8.42 15.43
CA ILE A 112 -16.00 8.65 16.03
C ILE A 112 -14.91 8.03 15.14
N VAL A 113 -15.12 6.79 14.69
CA VAL A 113 -14.15 6.12 13.82
C VAL A 113 -14.00 6.86 12.48
N ALA A 114 -15.10 7.27 11.85
CA ALA A 114 -15.07 7.99 10.57
C ALA A 114 -14.40 9.38 10.68
N GLU A 115 -14.61 10.09 11.80
CA GLU A 115 -13.92 11.35 12.11
C GLU A 115 -12.42 11.12 12.31
N GLY A 116 -12.04 10.08 13.05
CA GLY A 116 -10.65 9.66 13.24
C GLY A 116 -9.95 9.39 11.91
N MET A 117 -10.60 8.62 11.01
CA MET A 117 -10.09 8.38 9.67
C MET A 117 -9.94 9.67 8.87
N GLN A 118 -10.91 10.60 8.94
CA GLN A 118 -10.83 11.88 8.22
C GLN A 118 -9.63 12.72 8.68
N LYS A 119 -9.36 12.75 9.99
CA LYS A 119 -8.21 13.45 10.55
C LYS A 119 -6.91 12.81 10.07
N GLU A 120 -6.80 11.48 10.16
CA GLU A 120 -5.63 10.73 9.70
C GLU A 120 -5.38 10.93 8.19
N ILE A 121 -6.41 10.91 7.36
CA ILE A 121 -6.31 11.20 5.91
C ILE A 121 -5.68 12.56 5.67
N ALA A 122 -6.16 13.61 6.36
CA ALA A 122 -5.65 14.97 6.18
C ALA A 122 -4.18 15.11 6.61
N GLU A 123 -3.80 14.47 7.72
CA GLU A 123 -2.41 14.46 8.20
C GLU A 123 -1.48 13.71 7.24
N ARG A 124 -1.90 12.55 6.75
CA ARG A 124 -1.14 11.75 5.79
C ARG A 124 -0.99 12.41 4.43
N ILE A 125 -1.99 13.13 3.94
CA ILE A 125 -1.88 13.90 2.68
C ILE A 125 -0.78 14.95 2.81
N ARG A 126 -0.78 15.71 3.92
CA ARG A 126 0.27 16.72 4.17
C ARG A 126 1.65 16.07 4.27
N ALA A 127 1.77 15.00 5.04
CA ALA A 127 3.04 14.28 5.16
C ALA A 127 3.52 13.74 3.81
N TRP A 128 2.61 13.23 2.97
CA TRP A 128 2.93 12.75 1.63
C TRP A 128 3.42 13.86 0.70
N GLU A 129 2.78 15.03 0.75
CA GLU A 129 3.19 16.19 -0.03
C GLU A 129 4.58 16.69 0.37
N GLU A 130 4.92 16.70 1.66
CA GLU A 130 6.26 17.05 2.13
C GLU A 130 7.30 15.98 1.74
N MET A 131 7.02 14.70 1.98
CA MET A 131 7.90 13.59 1.57
C MET A 131 8.21 13.63 0.07
N LYS A 132 7.25 14.03 -0.76
CA LYS A 132 7.42 14.12 -2.20
C LYS A 132 8.36 15.25 -2.62
N LYS A 133 8.45 16.35 -1.85
CA LYS A 133 9.40 17.44 -2.12
C LYS A 133 10.83 17.01 -1.82
N ASP A 134 11.01 16.21 -0.78
CA ASP A 134 12.29 15.72 -0.30
C ASP A 134 12.68 14.35 -0.88
N ASP A 135 11.98 13.89 -1.93
CA ASP A 135 12.25 12.62 -2.58
C ASP A 135 13.65 12.60 -3.23
N ASP A 136 14.54 11.81 -2.66
CA ASP A 136 15.92 11.63 -3.14
C ASP A 136 16.03 10.55 -4.24
N GLY A 137 14.91 9.93 -4.65
CA GLY A 137 14.86 8.86 -5.62
C GLY A 137 15.40 7.52 -5.11
N SER A 138 15.69 7.40 -3.81
CA SER A 138 16.06 6.12 -3.21
C SER A 138 14.93 5.11 -3.27
N VAL A 139 15.26 3.83 -3.11
CA VAL A 139 14.26 2.75 -3.06
C VAL A 139 13.32 2.98 -1.88
N GLU A 140 13.89 3.33 -0.73
CA GLU A 140 13.20 3.58 0.52
C GLU A 140 12.20 4.73 0.36
N ALA A 141 12.64 5.87 -0.17
CA ALA A 141 11.76 7.03 -0.44
C ALA A 141 10.64 6.67 -1.43
N THR A 142 10.98 5.97 -2.51
CA THR A 142 10.00 5.52 -3.51
C THR A 142 8.95 4.60 -2.90
N VAL A 143 9.38 3.59 -2.12
CA VAL A 143 8.46 2.66 -1.44
C VAL A 143 7.61 3.41 -0.42
N ALA A 144 8.20 4.31 0.38
CA ALA A 144 7.49 5.12 1.35
C ALA A 144 6.37 5.95 0.71
N LEU A 145 6.65 6.63 -0.41
CA LEU A 145 5.67 7.40 -1.18
C LEU A 145 4.56 6.51 -1.77
N GLU A 146 4.93 5.38 -2.37
CA GLU A 146 3.97 4.47 -3.00
C GLU A 146 3.04 3.81 -1.98
N TRP A 147 3.53 3.49 -0.78
CA TRP A 147 2.72 2.90 0.28
C TRP A 147 1.91 3.93 1.05
N SER A 148 2.46 5.11 1.32
CA SER A 148 1.70 6.22 1.89
C SER A 148 0.48 6.56 1.03
N ALA A 149 0.65 6.55 -0.30
CA ALA A 149 -0.47 6.72 -1.23
C ALA A 149 -1.53 5.62 -1.13
N LYS A 150 -1.11 4.35 -0.99
CA LYS A 150 -2.02 3.21 -0.79
C LYS A 150 -2.78 3.34 0.52
N ILE A 151 -2.09 3.68 1.61
CA ILE A 151 -2.68 3.85 2.94
C ILE A 151 -3.77 4.94 2.92
N ILE A 152 -3.48 6.09 2.31
CA ILE A 152 -4.46 7.17 2.13
C ILE A 152 -5.68 6.67 1.37
N CYS A 153 -5.50 5.96 0.24
CA CYS A 153 -6.62 5.44 -0.53
C CYS A 153 -7.43 4.37 0.22
N VAL A 154 -6.76 3.49 0.99
CA VAL A 154 -7.44 2.52 1.88
C VAL A 154 -8.30 3.23 2.90
N LEU A 155 -7.75 4.24 3.59
CA LEU A 155 -8.47 5.03 4.59
C LEU A 155 -9.72 5.70 4.01
N VAL A 156 -9.61 6.30 2.83
CA VAL A 156 -10.74 6.97 2.18
C VAL A 156 -11.84 5.96 1.83
N MET A 157 -11.47 4.83 1.23
CA MET A 157 -12.42 3.78 0.88
C MET A 157 -13.05 3.13 2.14
N ASP A 158 -12.27 2.87 3.18
CA ASP A 158 -12.77 2.37 4.47
C ASP A 158 -13.77 3.36 5.08
N LYS A 159 -13.44 4.66 5.08
CA LYS A 159 -14.30 5.72 5.58
C LYS A 159 -15.61 5.79 4.79
N GLU A 160 -15.58 5.68 3.46
CA GLU A 160 -16.78 5.65 2.63
C GLU A 160 -17.72 4.48 2.98
N VAL A 161 -17.16 3.31 3.31
CA VAL A 161 -17.94 2.17 3.80
C VAL A 161 -18.49 2.49 5.19
N MET A 162 -17.66 3.03 6.08
CA MET A 162 -18.04 3.39 7.45
C MET A 162 -19.18 4.44 7.49
N GLN A 163 -19.19 5.40 6.57
CA GLN A 163 -20.24 6.41 6.44
C GLN A 163 -21.63 5.83 6.11
N ARG A 164 -21.71 4.61 5.56
CA ARG A 164 -22.98 3.92 5.32
C ARG A 164 -23.51 3.27 6.59
N GLY A 165 -22.62 2.91 7.50
CA GLY A 165 -22.94 2.40 8.82
C GLY A 165 -22.01 1.27 9.26
N LYS A 166 -22.04 0.96 10.56
CA LYS A 166 -21.24 -0.11 11.18
C LYS A 166 -21.58 -1.49 10.62
N ASP A 167 -22.85 -1.73 10.33
CA ASP A 167 -23.31 -3.00 9.76
C ASP A 167 -22.79 -3.22 8.34
N ASP A 168 -22.76 -2.17 7.50
CA ASP A 168 -22.16 -2.22 6.16
C ASP A 168 -20.66 -2.49 6.23
N TYR A 169 -19.96 -1.87 7.18
CA TYR A 169 -18.54 -2.13 7.40
C TYR A 169 -18.27 -3.58 7.81
N LYS A 170 -19.02 -4.11 8.79
CA LYS A 170 -18.91 -5.51 9.23
C LYS A 170 -19.28 -6.50 8.13
N TRP A 171 -20.30 -6.19 7.33
CA TRP A 171 -20.65 -7.00 6.17
C TRP A 171 -19.51 -7.00 5.14
N ALA A 172 -18.98 -5.83 4.78
CA ALA A 172 -17.85 -5.71 3.86
C ALA A 172 -16.61 -6.45 4.38
N GLN A 173 -16.33 -6.41 5.68
CA GLN A 173 -15.24 -7.16 6.28
C GLN A 173 -15.41 -8.67 6.11
N ARG A 174 -16.59 -9.20 6.48
CA ARG A 174 -16.91 -10.63 6.40
C ARG A 174 -16.84 -11.16 4.97
N GLU A 175 -17.27 -10.35 4.00
CA GLU A 175 -17.26 -10.69 2.57
C GLU A 175 -15.90 -10.42 1.91
N GLY A 176 -14.88 -9.97 2.66
CA GLY A 176 -13.56 -9.67 2.11
C GLY A 176 -13.58 -8.54 1.08
N LEU A 177 -14.46 -7.56 1.27
CA LEU A 177 -14.68 -6.43 0.37
C LEU A 177 -13.87 -5.19 0.74
N LEU A 178 -13.35 -5.12 1.96
CA LEU A 178 -12.56 -3.98 2.40
C LEU A 178 -11.28 -3.83 1.56
N PRO A 179 -10.88 -2.59 1.23
CA PRO A 179 -9.76 -2.31 0.36
C PRO A 179 -8.45 -2.96 0.85
N TRP A 180 -8.16 -2.93 2.15
CA TRP A 180 -6.95 -3.56 2.71
C TRP A 180 -6.94 -5.08 2.54
N MET A 181 -8.10 -5.75 2.53
CA MET A 181 -8.23 -7.20 2.29
C MET A 181 -8.02 -7.58 0.82
N ARG A 182 -8.07 -6.61 -0.09
CA ARG A 182 -8.08 -6.81 -1.55
C ARG A 182 -6.82 -6.32 -2.24
N ILE A 183 -5.84 -5.80 -1.49
CA ILE A 183 -4.60 -5.31 -2.07
C ILE A 183 -3.88 -6.47 -2.77
N PRO A 184 -3.69 -6.40 -4.10
CA PRO A 184 -3.10 -7.50 -4.84
C PRO A 184 -1.59 -7.50 -4.63
N TYR A 185 -1.05 -8.61 -4.15
CA TYR A 185 0.38 -8.86 -4.12
C TYR A 185 0.71 -10.07 -5.00
N SER A 186 1.90 -10.07 -5.59
CA SER A 186 2.47 -11.25 -6.26
C SER A 186 3.69 -11.71 -5.49
N HIS A 187 3.61 -12.91 -4.91
CA HIS A 187 4.76 -13.56 -4.29
C HIS A 187 5.76 -13.97 -5.36
N VAL A 188 7.02 -13.57 -5.18
CA VAL A 188 8.14 -14.20 -5.87
C VAL A 188 8.49 -15.44 -5.05
N LEU A 189 8.17 -16.62 -5.57
CA LEU A 189 8.71 -17.86 -5.02
C LEU A 189 10.22 -17.84 -5.28
N VAL A 190 11.01 -17.90 -4.20
CA VAL A 190 12.44 -18.15 -4.34
C VAL A 190 12.55 -19.62 -4.70
N ASP A 191 12.91 -19.91 -5.96
CA ASP A 191 13.31 -21.25 -6.34
C ASP A 191 14.51 -21.61 -5.44
N ALA A 192 14.35 -22.64 -4.63
CA ALA A 192 15.44 -23.17 -3.83
C ALA A 192 16.41 -23.87 -4.79
N ASP A 193 17.54 -23.22 -5.08
CA ASP A 193 18.71 -23.83 -5.72
C ASP A 193 19.41 -24.80 -4.75
#